data_AF-A0A9W9W3T6-F1
#
_entry.id   AF-A0A9W9W3T6-F1
#
_cell.length_a   1.000
_cell.length_b   1.000
_cell.length_c   1.000
_cell.angle_alpha   90.00
_cell.angle_beta   90.00
_cell.angle_gamma   90.00
#
_symmetry.space_group_name_H-M   'P 1'
#
loop_
_entity.id
_entity.type
_entity.pdbx_description
1 polymer ?
#
loop_
_entity_poly.entity_id
_entity_poly.type
_entity_poly.pdbx_seq_one_letter_code
_entity_poly.pdbx_strand_id
1 'polypeptide(L)'
;MSSHNKQPKHTAPTPSKKPQSFRGRDGLGAYITNPESYPSDIVISHNADFVAIHDMFPKSSLHLLLLPRDQTKTHLHPFEAFEDTEFLAKVRFEAQKLRSFAAAELRRKYGKYSLQEQERQIALSLDPPPDELPVGRDWAKELMCGIHAVPSMNHLHVHVIAVDRYSDRLKHRKHYNSFATPFFVPLDDFPLAQGDPRREPTRQNYLKEEFTCWRCGKKFGNRFVELKSHLEQEFLEWRKL
;
A
#
# COMPACT_ATOMS: atom_id res chain seq x y z
N MET A 1 40.85 55.11 24.22
CA MET A 1 40.62 53.65 24.11
C MET A 1 39.11 53.43 24.19
N SER A 2 38.45 53.27 23.05
CA SER A 2 37.02 52.94 23.01
C SER A 2 36.77 51.94 21.89
N SER A 3 36.56 50.70 22.31
CA SER A 3 36.35 49.53 21.46
C SER A 3 34.91 49.52 20.95
N HIS A 4 34.70 49.76 19.65
CA HIS A 4 33.40 49.51 19.01
C HIS A 4 33.35 48.09 18.44
N ASN A 5 32.51 47.29 19.08
CA ASN A 5 32.14 45.93 18.72
C ASN A 5 31.33 45.92 17.40
N LYS A 6 31.83 45.27 16.35
CA LYS A 6 31.10 45.08 15.08
C LYS A 6 30.27 43.81 15.16
N GLN A 7 28.94 43.95 15.12
CA GLN A 7 28.03 42.82 14.92
C GLN A 7 28.17 42.22 13.50
N PRO A 8 28.01 40.89 13.32
CA PRO A 8 28.05 40.25 12.00
C PRO A 8 26.75 40.50 11.22
N LYS A 9 26.90 40.68 9.91
CA LYS A 9 25.81 40.84 8.94
C LYS A 9 24.97 39.55 8.84
N HIS A 10 23.67 39.67 9.04
CA HIS A 10 22.69 38.62 8.75
C HIS A 10 22.70 38.27 7.25
N THR A 11 22.89 36.98 6.96
CA THR A 11 22.67 36.37 5.65
C THR A 11 21.18 36.37 5.32
N ALA A 12 20.86 36.77 4.08
CA ALA A 12 19.50 36.87 3.58
C ALA A 12 18.78 35.50 3.55
N PRO A 13 17.45 35.46 3.77
CA PRO A 13 16.69 34.22 3.72
C PRO A 13 16.54 33.73 2.28
N THR A 14 16.81 32.44 2.07
CA THR A 14 16.59 31.68 0.84
C THR A 14 15.12 31.77 0.41
N PRO A 15 14.79 31.93 -0.88
CA PRO A 15 13.40 32.09 -1.30
C PRO A 15 12.60 30.82 -1.03
N SER A 16 11.57 30.93 -0.20
CA SER A 16 10.59 29.88 0.07
C SER A 16 9.92 29.47 -1.25
N LYS A 17 10.08 28.21 -1.67
CA LYS A 17 9.33 27.64 -2.79
C LYS A 17 7.83 27.81 -2.50
N LYS A 18 7.09 28.36 -3.46
CA LYS A 18 5.62 28.50 -3.36
C LYS A 18 5.03 27.12 -3.02
N PRO A 19 4.05 27.02 -2.10
CA PRO A 19 3.43 25.75 -1.77
C PRO A 19 2.79 25.16 -3.04
N GLN A 20 3.29 24.00 -3.47
CA GLN A 20 2.67 23.25 -4.57
C GLN A 20 1.29 22.78 -4.10
N SER A 21 0.24 23.28 -4.75
CA SER A 21 -1.14 22.87 -4.48
C SER A 21 -1.44 21.60 -5.26
N PHE A 22 -1.40 20.45 -4.59
CA PHE A 22 -1.84 19.18 -5.16
C PHE A 22 -3.38 19.06 -5.08
N ARG A 23 -4.05 18.86 -6.21
CA ARG A 23 -5.52 18.72 -6.29
C ARG A 23 -5.92 17.52 -7.15
N GLY A 24 -7.08 16.93 -6.86
CA GLY A 24 -7.63 15.83 -7.66
C GLY A 24 -6.69 14.63 -7.74
N ARG A 25 -6.37 14.19 -8.96
CA ARG A 25 -5.51 13.01 -9.23
C ARG A 25 -4.04 13.22 -8.84
N ASP A 26 -3.65 14.44 -8.50
CA ASP A 26 -2.28 14.77 -8.08
C ASP A 26 -2.09 14.75 -6.56
N GLY A 27 -3.11 14.42 -5.77
CA GLY A 27 -3.06 14.49 -4.30
C GLY A 27 -1.90 13.72 -3.64
N LEU A 28 -1.38 12.66 -4.27
CA LEU A 28 -0.25 11.89 -3.75
C LEU A 28 1.08 12.67 -3.78
N GLY A 29 1.22 13.67 -4.66
CA GLY A 29 2.44 14.46 -4.79
C GLY A 29 2.79 15.25 -3.54
N ALA A 30 1.80 15.53 -2.68
CA ALA A 30 2.01 16.21 -1.41
C ALA A 30 2.89 15.36 -0.45
N TYR A 31 2.63 14.05 -0.39
CA TYR A 31 3.43 13.11 0.41
C TYR A 31 4.84 12.92 -0.17
N ILE A 32 4.97 12.93 -1.49
CA ILE A 32 6.26 12.74 -2.18
C ILE A 32 7.19 13.93 -1.94
N THR A 33 6.63 15.14 -1.96
CA THR A 33 7.37 16.40 -1.90
C THR A 33 7.90 16.68 -0.49
N ASN A 34 7.02 16.63 0.52
CA ASN A 34 7.34 16.98 1.91
C ASN A 34 6.85 15.88 2.88
N PRO A 35 7.39 14.65 2.81
CA PRO A 35 6.93 13.54 3.67
C PRO A 35 7.06 13.85 5.16
N GLU A 36 8.09 14.60 5.56
CA GLU A 36 8.34 15.04 6.94
C GLU A 36 7.27 15.98 7.52
N SER A 37 6.41 16.56 6.68
CA SER A 37 5.32 17.43 7.14
C SER A 37 4.11 16.66 7.67
N TYR A 38 4.14 15.32 7.59
CA TYR A 38 3.04 14.44 7.99
C TYR A 38 3.42 13.62 9.23
N PRO A 39 2.44 13.35 10.12
CA PRO A 39 2.64 12.46 11.25
C PRO A 39 2.76 10.99 10.81
N SER A 40 3.27 10.15 11.72
CA SER A 40 3.59 8.74 11.46
C SER A 40 2.39 7.82 11.19
N ASP A 41 1.18 8.25 11.56
CA ASP A 41 -0.07 7.57 11.21
C ASP A 41 -0.49 7.79 9.75
N ILE A 42 0.14 8.74 9.05
CA ILE A 42 -0.06 9.00 7.62
C ILE A 42 1.16 8.52 6.82
N VAL A 43 2.35 9.00 7.16
CA VAL A 43 3.62 8.62 6.51
C VAL A 43 4.36 7.65 7.41
N ILE A 44 4.48 6.40 6.94
CA ILE A 44 5.10 5.30 7.70
C ILE A 44 6.63 5.46 7.71
N SER A 45 7.19 5.75 6.54
CA SER A 45 8.62 5.93 6.36
C SER A 45 8.90 6.69 5.07
N HIS A 46 10.07 7.31 4.98
CA HIS A 46 10.56 7.91 3.75
C HIS A 46 12.09 7.89 3.69
N ASN A 47 12.62 7.88 2.49
CA ASN A 47 14.06 8.02 2.21
C ASN A 47 14.25 8.89 0.96
N ALA A 48 15.46 8.93 0.39
CA ALA A 48 15.74 9.72 -0.81
C ALA A 48 14.92 9.28 -2.04
N ASP A 49 14.58 8.00 -2.14
CA ASP A 49 13.98 7.36 -3.31
C ASP A 49 12.48 7.11 -3.16
N PHE A 50 11.97 6.90 -1.94
CA PHE A 50 10.61 6.43 -1.69
C PHE A 50 9.94 7.08 -0.47
N VAL A 51 8.60 7.08 -0.49
CA VAL A 51 7.72 7.39 0.64
C VAL A 51 6.70 6.26 0.80
N ALA A 52 6.53 5.73 1.99
CA ALA A 52 5.48 4.77 2.32
C ALA A 52 4.39 5.45 3.16
N ILE A 53 3.13 5.27 2.78
CA ILE A 53 1.99 5.90 3.44
C ILE A 53 0.85 4.93 3.71
N HIS A 54 -0.02 5.28 4.65
CA HIS A 54 -1.36 4.70 4.75
C HIS A 54 -2.27 5.27 3.64
N ASP A 55 -2.98 4.40 2.92
CA ASP A 55 -3.99 4.86 1.96
C ASP A 55 -5.14 5.54 2.72
N MET A 56 -5.49 6.77 2.35
CA MET A 56 -6.55 7.56 3.00
C MET A 56 -7.96 6.95 2.81
N PHE A 57 -8.14 6.10 1.80
CA PHE A 57 -9.37 5.41 1.48
C PHE A 57 -9.11 3.89 1.37
N PRO A 58 -8.70 3.22 2.45
CA PRO A 58 -8.21 1.84 2.39
C PRO A 58 -9.27 0.88 1.83
N LYS A 59 -8.91 -0.05 0.94
CA LYS A 59 -9.90 -0.98 0.32
C LYS A 59 -9.95 -2.35 0.99
N SER A 60 -9.10 -2.56 1.98
CA SER A 60 -9.04 -3.70 2.90
C SER A 60 -8.75 -3.19 4.31
N SER A 61 -8.72 -4.10 5.28
CA SER A 61 -8.43 -3.82 6.69
C SER A 61 -7.05 -3.17 6.94
N LEU A 62 -6.11 -3.39 6.03
CA LEU A 62 -4.85 -2.68 5.91
C LEU A 62 -4.59 -2.37 4.43
N HIS A 63 -4.25 -1.12 4.11
CA HIS A 63 -3.91 -0.70 2.76
C HIS A 63 -2.86 0.42 2.83
N LEU A 64 -1.69 0.13 2.28
CA LEU A 64 -0.53 1.00 2.25
C LEU A 64 -0.14 1.27 0.80
N LEU A 65 0.51 2.41 0.57
CA LEU A 65 1.05 2.79 -0.72
C LEU A 65 2.54 3.07 -0.60
N LEU A 66 3.32 2.56 -1.54
CA LEU A 66 4.72 2.94 -1.76
C LEU A 66 4.79 3.88 -2.97
N LEU A 67 5.36 5.07 -2.76
CA LEU A 67 5.44 6.16 -3.72
C LEU A 67 6.90 6.45 -4.09
N PRO A 68 7.31 6.26 -5.35
CA PRO A 68 8.62 6.68 -5.83
C PRO A 68 8.73 8.21 -5.88
N ARG A 69 9.88 8.74 -5.44
CA ARG A 69 10.20 10.17 -5.42
C ARG A 69 10.90 10.64 -6.69
N ASP A 70 11.43 9.71 -7.48
CA ASP A 70 12.07 9.98 -8.77
C ASP A 70 11.07 10.66 -9.72
N GLN A 71 11.34 11.92 -10.05
CA GLN A 71 10.48 12.75 -10.90
C GLN A 71 10.41 12.23 -12.34
N THR A 72 11.42 11.48 -12.80
CA THR A 72 11.42 10.86 -14.14
C THR A 72 10.51 9.63 -14.21
N LYS A 73 10.16 9.04 -13.06
CA LYS A 73 9.33 7.82 -12.97
C LYS A 73 7.94 8.07 -12.41
N THR A 74 7.79 9.03 -11.49
CA THR A 74 6.57 9.22 -10.71
C THR A 74 5.34 9.50 -11.56
N HIS A 75 5.49 10.13 -12.73
CA HIS A 75 4.37 10.41 -13.64
C HIS A 75 4.22 9.42 -14.80
N LEU A 76 5.12 8.44 -14.90
CA LEU A 76 5.02 7.42 -15.94
C LEU A 76 3.93 6.41 -15.61
N HIS A 77 3.39 5.80 -16.68
CA HIS A 77 2.55 4.63 -16.49
C HIS A 77 3.35 3.51 -15.83
N PRO A 78 2.82 2.76 -14.83
CA PRO A 78 3.59 1.73 -14.13
C PRO A 78 4.24 0.71 -15.06
N PHE A 79 3.53 0.32 -16.12
CA PHE A 79 4.05 -0.63 -17.11
C PHE A 79 5.25 -0.09 -17.89
N GLU A 80 5.35 1.23 -18.08
CA GLU A 80 6.49 1.88 -18.74
C GLU A 80 7.63 2.11 -17.73
N ALA A 81 7.29 2.59 -16.53
CA ALA A 81 8.26 2.82 -15.47
C ALA A 81 9.05 1.56 -15.11
N PHE A 82 8.37 0.41 -15.07
CA PHE A 82 8.94 -0.88 -14.71
C PHE A 82 9.64 -1.63 -15.86
N GLU A 83 9.72 -1.07 -17.07
CA GLU A 83 10.66 -1.57 -18.10
C GLU A 83 12.12 -1.29 -17.70
N ASP A 84 12.34 -0.26 -16.88
CA ASP A 84 13.62 -0.01 -16.24
C ASP A 84 13.85 -1.01 -15.09
N THR A 85 14.71 -1.99 -15.34
CA THR A 85 14.97 -3.10 -14.43
C THR A 85 15.68 -2.67 -13.15
N GLU A 86 16.52 -1.62 -13.19
CA GLU A 86 17.18 -1.08 -12.01
C GLU A 86 16.17 -0.38 -11.10
N PHE A 87 15.30 0.43 -11.70
CA PHE A 87 14.21 1.07 -10.96
C PHE A 87 13.26 0.03 -10.38
N LEU A 88 12.85 -0.98 -11.15
CA LEU A 88 11.99 -2.07 -10.68
C LEU A 88 12.65 -2.85 -9.52
N ALA A 89 13.95 -3.12 -9.57
CA ALA A 89 14.67 -3.77 -8.48
C ALA A 89 14.64 -2.94 -7.18
N LYS A 90 14.85 -1.61 -7.27
CA LYS A 90 14.72 -0.70 -6.13
C LYS A 90 13.30 -0.71 -5.55
N VAL A 91 12.28 -0.66 -6.42
CA VAL A 91 10.87 -0.70 -6.02
C VAL A 91 10.54 -2.01 -5.30
N ARG A 92 11.00 -3.16 -5.83
CA ARG A 92 10.80 -4.48 -5.19
C ARG A 92 11.44 -4.55 -3.81
N PHE A 93 12.68 -4.09 -3.70
CA PHE A 93 13.38 -4.07 -2.42
C PHE A 93 12.64 -3.26 -1.38
N GLU A 94 12.19 -2.05 -1.74
CA GLU A 94 11.48 -1.19 -0.80
C GLU A 94 10.05 -1.69 -0.51
N ALA A 95 9.36 -2.24 -1.52
CA ALA A 95 8.06 -2.88 -1.34
C ALA A 95 8.12 -4.09 -0.40
N GLN A 96 9.21 -4.85 -0.42
CA GLN A 96 9.41 -5.96 0.50
C GLN A 96 9.55 -5.50 1.95
N LYS A 97 10.27 -4.39 2.22
CA LYS A 97 10.32 -3.80 3.56
C LYS A 97 8.93 -3.34 4.02
N LEU A 98 8.18 -2.69 3.13
CA LEU A 98 6.81 -2.25 3.43
C LEU A 98 5.88 -3.44 3.69
N ARG A 99 6.06 -4.56 2.95
CA ARG A 99 5.34 -5.82 3.18
C ARG A 99 5.65 -6.41 4.56
N SER A 100 6.92 -6.39 4.99
CA SER A 100 7.30 -6.83 6.34
C SER A 100 6.65 -5.96 7.44
N PHE A 101 6.65 -4.64 7.26
CA PHE A 101 5.94 -3.72 8.15
C PHE A 101 4.43 -4.03 8.19
N ALA A 102 3.81 -4.19 7.01
CA ALA A 102 2.39 -4.50 6.89
C ALA A 102 2.04 -5.83 7.58
N ALA A 103 2.90 -6.85 7.48
CA ALA A 103 2.70 -8.14 8.13
C ALA A 103 2.73 -8.00 9.66
N ALA A 104 3.69 -7.21 10.19
CA ALA A 104 3.74 -6.89 11.61
C ALA A 104 2.50 -6.11 12.07
N GLU A 105 2.00 -5.17 11.26
CA GLU A 105 0.77 -4.44 11.55
C GLU A 105 -0.48 -5.33 11.53
N LEU A 106 -0.58 -6.29 10.61
CA LEU A 106 -1.66 -7.29 10.63
C LEU A 106 -1.59 -8.16 11.88
N ARG A 107 -0.39 -8.66 12.24
CA ARG A 107 -0.19 -9.40 13.50
C ARG A 107 -0.59 -8.56 14.71
N ARG A 108 -0.20 -7.29 14.78
CA ARG A 108 -0.55 -6.39 15.89
C ARG A 108 -2.06 -6.20 15.99
N LYS A 109 -2.76 -6.02 14.87
CA LYS A 109 -4.21 -5.79 14.84
C LYS A 109 -5.02 -7.05 15.13
N TYR A 110 -4.61 -8.19 14.55
CA TYR A 110 -5.44 -9.39 14.47
C TYR A 110 -4.85 -10.64 15.13
N GLY A 111 -3.58 -10.61 15.55
CA GLY A 111 -2.90 -11.74 16.18
C GLY A 111 -3.62 -12.28 17.42
N LYS A 112 -4.24 -11.41 18.22
CA LYS A 112 -5.04 -11.84 19.39
C LYS A 112 -6.28 -12.69 19.06
N TYR A 113 -6.73 -12.69 17.80
CA TYR A 113 -7.86 -13.49 17.36
C TYR A 113 -7.43 -14.78 16.64
N SER A 114 -6.18 -14.85 16.17
CA SER A 114 -5.67 -15.91 15.31
C SER A 114 -5.32 -17.16 16.12
N LEU A 115 -5.89 -18.30 15.72
CA LEU A 115 -5.59 -19.62 16.30
C LEU A 115 -4.12 -19.98 16.08
N GLN A 116 -3.59 -19.72 14.89
CA GLN A 116 -2.17 -19.93 14.56
C GLN A 116 -1.20 -19.03 15.35
N GLU A 117 -1.67 -17.96 15.97
CA GLU A 117 -0.84 -17.06 16.79
C GLU A 117 -0.92 -17.39 18.29
N GLN A 118 -1.86 -18.26 18.72
CA GLN A 118 -2.13 -18.51 20.14
C GLN A 118 -0.90 -18.97 20.93
N GLU A 119 -0.18 -19.98 20.43
CA GLU A 119 1.03 -20.48 21.08
C GLU A 119 2.07 -19.37 21.26
N ARG A 120 2.23 -18.54 20.23
CA ARG A 120 3.15 -17.40 20.27
C ARG A 120 2.71 -16.35 21.29
N GLN A 121 1.42 -16.03 21.37
CA GLN A 121 0.90 -15.07 22.35
C GLN A 121 1.04 -15.58 23.78
N ILE A 122 0.77 -16.87 24.01
CA ILE A 122 0.98 -17.52 25.31
C ILE A 122 2.45 -17.41 25.71
N ALA A 123 3.36 -17.80 24.82
CA ALA A 123 4.80 -17.71 25.06
C ALA A 123 5.24 -16.26 25.39
N LEU A 124 4.73 -15.27 24.66
CA LEU A 124 5.05 -13.85 24.92
C LEU A 124 4.51 -13.34 26.26
N SER A 125 3.45 -13.95 26.79
CA SER A 125 2.84 -13.58 28.08
C SER A 125 3.49 -14.22 29.30
N LEU A 126 4.42 -15.16 29.13
CA LEU A 126 5.18 -15.77 30.22
C LEU A 126 6.15 -14.74 30.83
N ASP A 127 6.49 -14.93 32.10
CA ASP A 127 7.47 -14.11 32.83
C ASP A 127 8.58 -14.99 33.43
N PRO A 128 9.82 -14.97 32.88
CA PRO A 128 10.21 -14.24 31.67
C PRO A 128 9.65 -14.91 30.40
N PRO A 129 9.48 -14.16 29.29
CA PRO A 129 9.20 -14.77 28.00
C PRO A 129 10.40 -15.63 27.56
N PRO A 130 10.18 -16.72 26.80
CA PRO A 130 11.27 -17.54 26.31
C PRO A 130 12.13 -16.77 25.30
N ASP A 131 13.42 -17.12 25.22
CA ASP A 131 14.37 -16.50 24.29
C ASP A 131 13.93 -16.65 22.83
N GLU A 132 13.29 -17.78 22.51
CA GLU A 132 12.73 -18.07 21.19
C GLU A 132 11.21 -18.16 21.25
N LEU A 133 10.55 -17.36 20.42
CA LEU A 133 9.08 -17.36 20.30
C LEU A 133 8.65 -18.25 19.13
N PRO A 134 7.54 -18.99 19.27
CA PRO A 134 6.92 -19.67 18.15
C PRO A 134 6.72 -18.75 16.94
N VAL A 135 6.84 -19.28 15.73
CA VAL A 135 6.78 -18.48 14.50
C VAL A 135 5.44 -17.72 14.37
N GLY A 136 4.36 -18.36 14.80
CA GLY A 136 2.98 -17.86 14.65
C GLY A 136 2.49 -17.94 13.21
N ARG A 137 1.46 -17.16 12.89
CA ARG A 137 0.92 -17.09 11.53
C ARG A 137 1.87 -16.33 10.60
N ASP A 138 1.97 -16.81 9.36
CA ASP A 138 2.66 -16.11 8.27
C ASP A 138 1.78 -14.98 7.71
N TRP A 139 1.75 -13.85 8.43
CA TRP A 139 1.00 -12.66 8.04
C TRP A 139 1.47 -12.04 6.73
N ALA A 140 2.70 -12.35 6.29
CA ALA A 140 3.18 -11.86 5.01
C ALA A 140 2.41 -12.50 3.85
N LYS A 141 1.95 -13.76 3.96
CA LYS A 141 1.11 -14.40 2.92
C LYS A 141 -0.29 -13.80 2.77
N GLU A 142 -0.73 -13.06 3.78
CA GLU A 142 -2.05 -12.40 3.78
C GLU A 142 -2.05 -11.02 3.11
N LEU A 143 -0.94 -10.67 2.45
CA LEU A 143 -0.75 -9.41 1.76
C LEU A 143 -0.60 -9.63 0.25
N MET A 144 -1.23 -8.74 -0.50
CA MET A 144 -1.00 -8.55 -1.92
C MET A 144 -0.07 -7.36 -2.11
N CYS A 145 0.83 -7.46 -3.10
CA CYS A 145 1.70 -6.36 -3.50
C CYS A 145 1.68 -6.21 -5.01
N GLY A 146 1.39 -5.00 -5.52
CA GLY A 146 1.20 -4.80 -6.95
C GLY A 146 0.63 -3.44 -7.33
N ILE A 147 0.29 -3.29 -8.59
CA ILE A 147 -0.21 -2.03 -9.17
C ILE A 147 -1.54 -2.25 -9.91
N HIS A 148 -2.31 -1.17 -10.04
CA HIS A 148 -3.47 -1.17 -10.92
C HIS A 148 -3.04 -0.97 -12.38
N ALA A 149 -3.55 -1.81 -13.28
CA ALA A 149 -3.28 -1.74 -14.71
C ALA A 149 -3.64 -0.39 -15.35
N VAL A 150 -4.62 0.33 -14.77
CA VAL A 150 -4.89 1.76 -15.07
C VAL A 150 -4.95 2.53 -13.74
N PRO A 151 -3.90 3.30 -13.38
CA PRO A 151 -3.86 4.03 -12.11
C PRO A 151 -4.95 5.10 -11.97
N SER A 152 -5.55 5.20 -10.79
CA SER A 152 -6.54 6.25 -10.47
C SER A 152 -5.88 7.61 -10.15
N MET A 153 -4.69 7.59 -9.55
CA MET A 153 -3.86 8.76 -9.28
C MET A 153 -2.77 8.90 -10.35
N ASN A 154 -2.29 10.13 -10.58
CA ASN A 154 -1.28 10.42 -11.60
C ASN A 154 0.14 10.02 -11.18
N HIS A 155 0.38 9.87 -9.88
CA HIS A 155 1.67 9.48 -9.34
C HIS A 155 1.73 7.96 -9.24
N LEU A 156 2.80 7.34 -9.71
CA LEU A 156 3.08 5.91 -9.59
C LEU A 156 2.99 5.50 -8.11
N HIS A 157 2.23 4.46 -7.83
CA HIS A 157 2.05 3.93 -6.49
C HIS A 157 1.92 2.42 -6.53
N VAL A 158 2.68 1.74 -5.66
CA VAL A 158 2.55 0.31 -5.42
C VAL A 158 1.68 0.08 -4.20
N HIS A 159 0.66 -0.75 -4.35
CA HIS A 159 -0.22 -1.15 -3.27
C HIS A 159 0.44 -2.26 -2.46
N VAL A 160 0.42 -2.13 -1.13
CA VAL A 160 0.61 -3.25 -0.19
C VAL A 160 -0.67 -3.34 0.63
N ILE A 161 -1.49 -4.36 0.35
CA ILE A 161 -2.88 -4.43 0.81
C ILE A 161 -3.21 -5.82 1.35
N ALA A 162 -3.96 -5.89 2.44
CA ALA A 162 -4.46 -7.16 2.96
C ALA A 162 -5.48 -7.80 2.00
N VAL A 163 -5.50 -9.13 1.96
CA VAL A 163 -6.36 -9.91 1.04
C VAL A 163 -7.87 -9.79 1.34
N ASP A 164 -8.24 -9.33 2.54
CA ASP A 164 -9.61 -9.41 3.05
C ASP A 164 -10.65 -8.60 2.25
N ARG A 165 -10.24 -7.50 1.60
CA ARG A 165 -11.13 -6.58 0.85
C ARG A 165 -12.31 -6.08 1.70
N TYR A 166 -12.16 -6.09 3.02
CA TYR A 166 -13.15 -5.66 4.00
C TYR A 166 -12.83 -4.23 4.43
N SER A 167 -13.67 -3.29 4.00
CA SER A 167 -13.54 -1.88 4.34
C SER A 167 -14.83 -1.11 4.09
N ASP A 168 -15.08 -0.09 4.92
CA ASP A 168 -16.14 0.88 4.69
C ASP A 168 -15.92 1.73 3.44
N ARG A 169 -14.67 1.90 2.99
CA ARG A 169 -14.32 2.66 1.78
C ARG A 169 -14.41 1.82 0.49
N LEU A 170 -14.65 0.51 0.61
CA LEU A 170 -15.09 -0.32 -0.51
C LEU A 170 -16.57 -0.02 -0.80
N LYS A 171 -16.84 0.74 -1.86
CA LYS A 171 -18.15 1.38 -2.11
C LYS A 171 -18.82 1.01 -3.44
N HIS A 172 -18.09 0.53 -4.43
CA HIS A 172 -18.65 0.22 -5.74
C HIS A 172 -17.86 -0.86 -6.48
N ARG A 173 -18.41 -1.38 -7.58
CA ARG A 173 -17.81 -2.47 -8.38
C ARG A 173 -16.35 -2.25 -8.69
N LYS A 174 -16.01 -1.08 -9.22
CA LYS A 174 -14.62 -0.75 -9.57
C LYS A 174 -13.66 -0.86 -8.38
N HIS A 175 -14.08 -0.52 -7.15
CA HIS A 175 -13.23 -0.65 -5.96
C HIS A 175 -12.94 -2.10 -5.61
N TYR A 176 -13.89 -3.02 -5.83
CA TYR A 176 -13.67 -4.42 -5.55
C TYR A 176 -12.88 -5.09 -6.68
N ASN A 177 -13.39 -4.97 -7.91
CA ASN A 177 -12.78 -5.64 -9.06
C ASN A 177 -11.37 -5.14 -9.35
N SER A 178 -11.01 -3.89 -9.02
CA SER A 178 -9.64 -3.41 -9.22
C SER A 178 -8.61 -4.20 -8.41
N PHE A 179 -9.01 -4.86 -7.32
CA PHE A 179 -8.15 -5.74 -6.52
C PHE A 179 -8.51 -7.23 -6.65
N ALA A 180 -9.67 -7.58 -7.20
CA ALA A 180 -10.18 -8.96 -7.26
C ALA A 180 -10.10 -9.60 -8.65
N THR A 181 -9.47 -8.93 -9.62
CA THR A 181 -9.33 -9.37 -11.01
C THR A 181 -7.90 -9.12 -11.50
N PRO A 182 -7.49 -9.60 -12.69
CA PRO A 182 -6.19 -9.29 -13.29
C PRO A 182 -5.94 -7.80 -13.58
N PHE A 183 -6.91 -6.91 -13.30
CA PHE A 183 -6.67 -5.47 -13.23
C PHE A 183 -5.63 -5.10 -12.15
N PHE A 184 -5.53 -5.89 -11.08
CA PHE A 184 -4.42 -5.84 -10.14
C PHE A 184 -3.28 -6.70 -10.67
N VAL A 185 -2.14 -6.09 -10.96
CA VAL A 185 -0.96 -6.79 -11.45
C VAL A 185 0.04 -6.94 -10.31
N PRO A 186 0.37 -8.17 -9.88
CA PRO A 186 1.42 -8.42 -8.89
C PRO A 186 2.75 -7.76 -9.27
N LEU A 187 3.46 -7.21 -8.29
CA LEU A 187 4.75 -6.55 -8.54
C LEU A 187 5.81 -7.53 -9.09
N ASP A 188 5.70 -8.80 -8.72
CA ASP A 188 6.63 -9.85 -9.15
C ASP A 188 6.46 -10.25 -10.62
N ASP A 189 5.33 -9.89 -11.24
CA ASP A 189 5.06 -10.19 -12.65
C ASP A 189 5.72 -9.20 -13.62
N PHE A 190 6.30 -8.10 -13.12
CA PHE A 190 6.96 -7.09 -13.96
C PHE A 190 8.40 -7.46 -14.36
N PRO A 191 8.90 -6.97 -15.51
CA PRO A 191 8.15 -6.32 -16.57
C PRO A 191 7.18 -7.32 -17.24
N LEU A 192 5.98 -6.86 -17.61
CA LEU A 192 5.01 -7.71 -18.29
C LEU A 192 5.48 -8.01 -19.72
N ALA A 193 5.15 -9.17 -20.28
CA ALA A 193 5.37 -9.42 -21.71
C ALA A 193 4.56 -8.43 -22.57
N GLN A 194 5.04 -8.08 -23.78
CA GLN A 194 4.36 -7.12 -24.66
C GLN A 194 2.94 -7.57 -25.05
N GLY A 195 2.73 -8.88 -25.21
CA GLY A 195 1.42 -9.47 -25.53
C GLY A 195 0.56 -9.84 -24.32
N ASP A 196 0.95 -9.43 -23.10
CA ASP A 196 0.18 -9.77 -21.90
C ASP A 196 -1.20 -9.07 -21.92
N PRO A 197 -2.33 -9.81 -21.78
CA PRO A 197 -3.67 -9.24 -21.79
C PRO A 197 -3.90 -8.12 -20.77
N ARG A 198 -3.14 -8.11 -19.66
CA ARG A 198 -3.22 -7.08 -18.61
C ARG A 198 -2.69 -5.72 -19.07
N ARG A 199 -1.93 -5.67 -20.17
CA ARG A 199 -1.55 -4.41 -20.85
C ARG A 199 -2.73 -3.73 -21.54
N GLU A 200 -3.85 -4.43 -21.72
CA GLU A 200 -5.06 -3.91 -22.38
C GLU A 200 -6.33 -4.05 -21.49
N PRO A 201 -6.31 -3.50 -20.26
CA PRO A 201 -7.33 -3.79 -19.25
C PRO A 201 -8.75 -3.36 -19.66
N THR A 202 -8.88 -2.31 -20.49
CA THR A 202 -10.17 -1.84 -21.02
C THR A 202 -10.81 -2.85 -21.97
N ARG A 203 -10.00 -3.54 -22.80
CA ARG A 203 -10.48 -4.58 -23.72
C ARG A 203 -10.99 -5.80 -22.95
N GLN A 204 -10.36 -6.09 -21.84
CA GLN A 204 -10.66 -7.25 -20.99
C GLN A 204 -11.86 -7.04 -20.06
N ASN A 205 -12.37 -5.82 -19.91
CA ASN A 205 -13.53 -5.49 -19.07
C ASN A 205 -13.45 -6.00 -17.61
N TYR A 206 -12.24 -6.20 -17.06
CA TYR A 206 -12.01 -6.69 -15.69
C TYR A 206 -12.85 -5.96 -14.61
N LEU A 207 -12.96 -4.63 -14.73
CA LEU A 207 -13.73 -3.81 -13.79
C LEU A 207 -15.27 -3.96 -13.89
N LYS A 208 -15.76 -4.66 -14.91
CA LYS A 208 -17.19 -4.92 -15.15
C LYS A 208 -17.58 -6.36 -14.88
N GLU A 209 -16.61 -7.23 -14.60
CA GLU A 209 -16.88 -8.63 -14.24
C GLU A 209 -17.86 -8.75 -13.07
N GLU A 210 -18.55 -9.89 -13.02
CA GLU A 210 -19.37 -10.25 -11.88
C GLU A 210 -18.55 -10.33 -10.58
N PHE A 211 -19.23 -10.16 -9.46
CA PHE A 211 -18.58 -10.27 -8.16
C PHE A 211 -18.29 -11.72 -7.81
N THR A 212 -17.02 -12.05 -7.61
CA THR A 212 -16.55 -13.35 -7.13
C THR A 212 -15.78 -13.16 -5.83
N CYS A 213 -16.14 -13.89 -4.77
CA CYS A 213 -15.41 -13.84 -3.50
C CYS A 213 -13.97 -14.29 -3.69
N TRP A 214 -13.03 -13.51 -3.13
CA TRP A 214 -11.60 -13.77 -3.22
C TRP A 214 -11.16 -15.05 -2.51
N ARG A 215 -11.93 -15.51 -1.51
CA ARG A 215 -11.56 -16.65 -0.66
C ARG A 215 -12.27 -17.94 -1.08
N CYS A 216 -13.61 -17.92 -1.16
CA CYS A 216 -14.41 -19.12 -1.43
C CYS A 216 -14.89 -19.25 -2.89
N GLY A 217 -14.64 -18.25 -3.74
CA GLY A 217 -15.07 -18.28 -5.15
C GLY A 217 -16.58 -18.12 -5.37
N LYS A 218 -17.38 -17.91 -4.33
CA LYS A 218 -18.83 -17.67 -4.46
C LYS A 218 -19.11 -16.46 -5.34
N LYS A 219 -20.05 -16.62 -6.27
CA LYS A 219 -20.49 -15.56 -7.20
C LYS A 219 -21.70 -14.80 -6.66
N PHE A 220 -21.71 -13.49 -6.88
CA PHE A 220 -22.76 -12.57 -6.45
C PHE A 220 -23.37 -11.78 -7.62
N GLY A 221 -22.93 -12.03 -8.86
CA GLY A 221 -23.40 -11.30 -10.03
C GLY A 221 -23.22 -9.79 -9.85
N ASN A 222 -24.34 -9.07 -9.81
CA ASN A 222 -24.37 -7.62 -9.61
C ASN A 222 -24.70 -7.16 -8.17
N ARG A 223 -24.84 -8.08 -7.21
CA ARG A 223 -25.38 -7.80 -5.87
C ARG A 223 -24.27 -7.37 -4.90
N PHE A 224 -23.86 -6.11 -4.98
CA PHE A 224 -22.76 -5.56 -4.16
C PHE A 224 -23.04 -5.59 -2.65
N VAL A 225 -24.29 -5.37 -2.22
CA VAL A 225 -24.67 -5.40 -0.80
C VAL A 225 -24.47 -6.80 -0.21
N GLU A 226 -24.90 -7.84 -0.93
CA GLU A 226 -24.67 -9.23 -0.52
C GLU A 226 -23.19 -9.58 -0.48
N LEU A 227 -22.41 -9.13 -1.47
CA LEU A 227 -20.96 -9.29 -1.45
C LEU A 227 -20.36 -8.65 -0.20
N LYS A 228 -20.72 -7.41 0.14
CA LYS A 228 -20.18 -6.74 1.33
C LYS A 228 -20.50 -7.49 2.62
N SER A 229 -21.73 -7.95 2.79
CA SER A 229 -22.11 -8.78 3.94
C SER A 229 -21.30 -10.07 4.00
N HIS A 230 -21.05 -10.70 2.85
CA HIS A 230 -20.22 -11.90 2.78
C HIS A 230 -18.74 -11.61 3.09
N LEU A 231 -18.16 -10.51 2.60
CA LEU A 231 -16.78 -10.12 2.90
C LEU A 231 -16.55 -9.86 4.38
N GLU A 232 -17.56 -9.35 5.09
CA GLU A 232 -17.51 -9.22 6.54
C GLU A 232 -17.41 -10.57 7.25
N GLN A 233 -18.24 -11.54 6.85
CA GLN A 233 -18.16 -12.90 7.37
C GLN A 233 -16.80 -13.54 7.06
N GLU A 234 -16.32 -13.38 5.83
CA GLU A 234 -15.01 -13.90 5.43
C GLU A 234 -13.87 -13.26 6.22
N PHE A 235 -13.93 -11.95 6.49
CA PHE A 235 -12.95 -11.27 7.34
C PHE A 235 -12.97 -11.76 8.79
N LEU A 236 -14.17 -11.95 9.36
CA LEU A 236 -14.33 -12.45 10.73
C LEU A 236 -13.80 -13.87 10.91
N GLU A 237 -13.90 -14.71 9.88
CA GLU A 237 -13.32 -16.06 9.87
C GLU A 237 -11.82 -16.02 9.53
N TRP A 238 -11.40 -15.20 8.57
CA TRP A 238 -10.00 -15.06 8.18
C TRP A 238 -9.12 -14.59 9.33
N ARG A 239 -9.57 -13.63 10.16
CA ARG A 239 -8.78 -13.14 11.30
C ARG A 239 -8.61 -14.17 12.42
N LYS A 240 -9.43 -15.23 12.43
CA LYS A 240 -9.36 -16.33 13.39
C LYS A 240 -8.43 -17.46 12.97
N LEU A 241 -8.11 -17.58 11.67
CA LEU A 241 -7.08 -18.52 11.21
C LEU A 241 -5.80 -18.29 12.00
#